data_AF-A0A957AKZ8-F1
#
_entry.id   AF-A0A957AKZ8-F1
#
_cell.length_a   1.000
_cell.length_b   1.000
_cell.length_c   1.000
_cell.angle_alpha   90.00
_cell.angle_beta   90.00
_cell.angle_gamma   90.00
#
_symmetry.space_group_name_H-M   'P 1'
#
loop_
_entity.id
_entity.type
_entity.pdbx_description
1 polymer ?
#
loop_
_entity_poly.entity_id
_entity_poly.type
_entity_poly.pdbx_seq_one_letter_code
_entity_poly.pdbx_strand_id
1 'polypeptide(L)' 'DAMRINGRNRLACKLLLNGLGRVITIEPLIGFTVIKDLVVDMEPFFAGYRSINPYLIADEAP' A
#
# COMPACT_ATOMS: atom_id res chain seq x y z
N ASP A 1 -0.15 -4.46 0.82
CA ASP A 1 1.19 -4.31 0.24
C ASP A 1 1.53 -2.84 0.07
N ALA A 2 2.82 -2.46 0.13
CA ALA A 2 3.22 -1.05 0.22
C ALA A 2 4.10 -0.57 -0.93
N MET A 3 4.89 -1.45 -1.54
CA MET A 3 5.76 -1.12 -2.68
C MET A 3 5.99 -2.35 -3.55
N ARG A 4 6.57 -2.15 -4.73
CA ARG A 4 6.86 -3.23 -5.67
C ARG A 4 8.32 -3.65 -5.55
N ILE A 5 8.54 -4.94 -5.26
CA ILE A 5 9.86 -5.54 -5.07
C ILE A 5 10.00 -6.71 -6.04
N ASN A 6 11.01 -6.65 -6.91
CA ASN A 6 11.22 -7.60 -8.01
C ASN A 6 9.93 -7.83 -8.83
N GLY A 7 9.25 -6.73 -9.18
CA GLY A 7 8.05 -6.76 -10.02
C GLY A 7 6.75 -7.16 -9.32
N ARG A 8 6.76 -7.49 -8.02
CA ARG A 8 5.57 -7.89 -7.23
C ARG A 8 5.28 -6.93 -6.08
N ASN A 9 4.02 -6.64 -5.82
CA ASN A 9 3.61 -5.85 -4.66
C ASN A 9 3.87 -6.65 -3.37
N ARG A 10 4.63 -6.08 -2.43
CA ARG A 10 4.97 -6.71 -1.14
C ARG A 10 5.02 -5.69 0.00
N LEU A 11 5.08 -6.18 1.24
CA LEU A 11 5.42 -5.40 2.42
C LEU A 11 6.92 -5.49 2.68
N ALA A 12 7.65 -4.40 2.44
CA ALA A 12 9.11 -4.37 2.59
C ALA A 12 9.58 -4.82 3.99
N CYS A 13 8.88 -4.40 5.05
CA CYS A 13 9.21 -4.75 6.42
C CYS A 13 8.98 -6.23 6.80
N LYS A 14 8.24 -7.00 5.97
CA LYS A 14 7.99 -8.43 6.18
C LYS A 14 8.75 -9.32 5.21
N LEU A 15 9.46 -8.73 4.24
CA LEU A 15 10.16 -9.48 3.22
C LEU A 15 11.60 -9.73 3.65
N LEU A 16 11.95 -11.01 3.81
CA LEU A 16 13.34 -11.42 4.03
C LEU A 16 14.14 -11.29 2.74
N LEU A 17 15.41 -10.87 2.86
CA LEU A 17 16.32 -10.76 1.71
C LEU A 17 16.70 -12.13 1.14
N ASN A 18 16.63 -13.19 1.96
CA ASN A 18 16.90 -14.55 1.52
C ASN A 18 15.87 -14.97 0.45
N GLY A 19 16.36 -15.38 -0.72
CA GLY A 19 15.52 -15.79 -1.85
C GLY A 19 15.13 -14.69 -2.84
N LEU A 20 15.60 -13.44 -2.66
CA LEU A 20 15.34 -12.34 -3.62
C LEU A 20 16.39 -12.22 -4.73
N GLY A 21 17.49 -12.98 -4.63
CA GLY A 21 18.61 -12.91 -5.57
C GLY A 21 19.61 -11.80 -5.23
N ARG A 22 20.60 -11.62 -6.11
CA ARG A 22 21.73 -10.69 -5.88
C ARG A 22 21.38 -9.23 -6.17
N VAL A 23 20.46 -8.99 -7.10
CA VAL A 23 20.00 -7.66 -7.49
C VAL A 23 18.53 -7.56 -7.12
N ILE A 24 18.17 -6.54 -6.36
CA ILE A 24 16.81 -6.30 -5.89
C ILE A 24 16.35 -4.98 -6.50
N THR A 25 15.28 -5.03 -7.29
CA THR A 25 14.65 -3.83 -7.85
C THR A 25 13.49 -3.42 -6.93
N ILE A 26 13.50 -2.17 -6.48
CA ILE A 26 12.44 -1.59 -5.66
C ILE A 26 11.82 -0.44 -6.44
N GLU A 27 10.50 -0.46 -6.55
CA GLU A 27 9.70 0.52 -7.29
C GLU A 27 8.52 0.97 -6.43
N PRO A 28 7.99 2.20 -6.65
CA PRO A 28 6.76 2.64 -6.01
C PRO A 28 5.57 1.76 -6.41
N LEU A 29 4.46 1.92 -5.68
CA LEU A 29 3.25 1.12 -5.92
C LEU A 29 2.59 1.51 -7.25
N ILE A 30 2.30 0.52 -8.10
CA ILE A 30 1.64 0.74 -9.40
C ILE A 30 0.21 1.21 -9.18
N GLY A 31 -0.23 2.17 -10.00
CA GLY A 31 -1.60 2.70 -9.97
C GLY A 31 -1.77 3.90 -9.04
N PHE A 32 -0.70 4.33 -8.38
CA PHE A 32 -0.66 5.52 -7.54
C PHE A 32 0.30 6.55 -8.13
N THR A 33 -0.01 7.83 -7.96
CA THR A 33 0.87 8.93 -8.36
C THR A 33 2.06 9.00 -7.42
N VAL A 34 3.29 9.07 -7.94
CA VAL A 34 4.50 9.20 -7.11
C VAL A 34 4.64 10.65 -6.65
N ILE A 35 4.78 10.85 -5.33
CA ILE A 35 5.12 12.16 -4.75
C ILE A 35 6.63 12.35 -4.79
N LYS A 36 7.38 11.40 -4.21
CA LYS A 36 8.85 11.41 -4.17
C LYS A 36 9.38 10.01 -3.84
N ASP A 37 10.41 9.57 -4.55
CA ASP A 37 11.06 8.27 -4.37
C ASP A 37 10.05 7.10 -4.37
N LEU A 38 9.86 6.44 -3.23
CA LEU A 38 8.91 5.32 -3.06
C LEU A 38 7.57 5.76 -2.43
N VAL A 39 7.41 7.05 -2.14
CA VAL A 39 6.19 7.61 -1.53
C VAL A 39 5.20 7.94 -2.63
N VAL A 40 3.99 7.40 -2.51
CA VAL A 40 2.88 7.61 -3.44
C VAL A 40 1.73 8.37 -2.77
N ASP A 41 0.93 9.06 -3.58
CA ASP A 41 -0.29 9.72 -3.14
C ASP A 41 -1.40 8.70 -2.88
N MET A 42 -1.72 8.50 -1.60
CA MET A 42 -2.73 7.54 -1.14
C MET A 42 -4.13 8.15 -1.02
N GLU A 43 -4.30 9.44 -1.25
CA GLU A 43 -5.58 10.12 -1.01
C GLU A 43 -6.75 9.53 -1.83
N PRO A 44 -6.59 9.16 -3.13
CA PRO A 44 -7.67 8.53 -3.88
C PRO A 44 -8.15 7.19 -3.28
N PHE A 45 -7.21 6.40 -2.74
CA PHE A 45 -7.54 5.14 -2.07
C PHE A 45 -8.33 5.37 -0.77
N PHE A 46 -7.87 6.31 0.05
CA PHE A 46 -8.55 6.62 1.32
C PHE A 46 -9.90 7.33 1.12
N ALA A 47 -10.07 8.09 0.04
CA ALA A 47 -11.37 8.64 -0.33
C ALA A 47 -12.40 7.53 -0.57
N GLY A 48 -12.03 6.47 -1.29
CA GLY A 48 -12.88 5.30 -1.50
C GLY A 48 -13.13 4.50 -0.21
N TYR A 49 -12.13 4.39 0.67
CA TYR A 49 -12.34 3.79 2.00
C TYR A 49 -13.35 4.58 2.83
N ARG A 50 -13.26 5.91 2.84
CA ARG A 50 -14.18 6.77 3.61
C ARG A 50 -15.61 6.76 3.07
N SER A 51 -15.81 6.62 1.75
CA SER A 51 -17.14 6.70 1.13
C SER A 51 -18.08 5.56 1.52
N ILE A 52 -17.54 4.44 2.02
CA ILE A 52 -18.34 3.26 2.42
C ILE A 52 -18.67 3.22 3.91
N ASN A 53 -18.31 4.25 4.69
CA ASN A 53 -18.49 4.30 6.15
C ASN A 53 -18.01 3.01 6.86
N PRO A 54 -16.70 2.71 6.84
CA PRO A 54 -16.14 1.42 7.29
C PRO A 54 -16.02 1.34 8.82
N TYR A 55 -17.14 1.53 9.50
CA TYR A 55 -17.28 1.50 10.95
C TYR A 55 -18.70 1.03 11.32
N LEU A 56 -18.89 0.65 12.58
CA LEU A 56 -20.19 0.24 13.08
C LEU A 56 -21.16 1.43 13.05
N ILE A 57 -22.32 1.22 12.43
CA ILE A 57 -23.47 2.14 12.50
C ILE A 57 -24.51 1.44 13.37
N ALA A 58 -24.71 1.95 14.58
CA ALA A 58 -25.73 1.44 15.51
C ALA A 58 -27.00 2.27 15.37
N ASP A 59 -28.15 1.61 15.39
CA ASP A 59 -29.46 2.26 15.34
C ASP A 59 -29.84 2.92 16.67
N GLU A 60 -29.24 2.45 17.77
CA GLU A 60 -29.49 2.93 19.13
C GLU A 60 -28.20 3.49 19.76
N ALA A 61 -28.36 4.54 20.58
CA ALA A 61 -27.27 5.07 21.38
C ALA A 61 -26.91 4.09 22.50
N PRO A 62 -25.63 4.01 22.91
CA PRO A 62 -25.16 3.11 23.96
C PRO A 62 -25.83 3.35 25.32
#